data_AF-A0A958S6Q4-F1
#
_entry.id   AF-A0A958S6Q4-F1
#
_cell.length_a   1.000
_cell.length_b   1.000
_cell.length_c   1.000
_cell.angle_alpha   90.00
_cell.angle_beta   90.00
_cell.angle_gamma   90.00
#
_symmetry.space_group_name_H-M   'P 1'
#
loop_
_entity.id
_entity.type
_entity.pdbx_description
1 polymer ?
#
loop_
_entity_poly.entity_id
_entity_poly.type
_entity_poly.pdbx_seq_one_letter_code
_entity_poly.pdbx_strand_id
1 'polypeptide(L)'
;MSKPTKNIKKRLQLGKLKLNKLLEVTNGINNNLSQTELFKIYEHVLVDDLNIGKLILFVFDGEKWKQELCHGDYCNLISVEKDLIDINEIISTNNLSNENLKEYDIIIPVYHKSNPLAFVLIGDLTIEKIEVSPIIKHLTFIQTFTNIIVVAIENKRLYKRTLKQIAIEREMELASEMQAMLFPDKLPNNKDIEIVSKYIPHHLVGGDYYDVIQLNRDEIAFCIADVSGKGVSAALIMSNFQASFRSLVKRTSSLTELVTELNSNILASAKREKFITAFIGKYNCFTQNLQFINAGHNPPL
;
A
#
# COMPACT_ATOMS: atom_id res chain seq x y z
N MET A 1 30.27 -50.53 24.60
CA MET A 1 30.42 -49.08 24.31
C MET A 1 29.66 -48.29 25.36
N SER A 2 30.32 -47.35 26.06
CA SER A 2 29.79 -46.68 27.25
C SER A 2 28.63 -45.70 26.92
N LYS A 3 27.61 -45.64 27.80
CA LYS A 3 26.45 -44.72 27.76
C LYS A 3 26.77 -43.26 27.34
N PRO A 4 27.87 -42.59 27.77
CA PRO A 4 28.18 -41.22 27.34
C PRO A 4 28.41 -41.07 25.83
N THR A 5 29.01 -42.06 25.17
CA THR A 5 29.29 -42.02 23.72
C THR A 5 28.01 -42.05 22.88
N LYS A 6 26.97 -42.77 23.36
CA LYS A 6 25.67 -42.87 22.70
C LYS A 6 24.87 -41.56 22.78
N ASN A 7 24.96 -40.84 23.90
CA ASN A 7 24.32 -39.54 24.08
C ASN A 7 24.96 -38.43 23.24
N ILE A 8 26.29 -38.44 23.10
CA ILE A 8 27.00 -37.48 22.23
C ILE A 8 26.59 -37.68 20.77
N LYS A 9 26.54 -38.93 20.28
CA LYS A 9 26.12 -39.23 18.91
C LYS A 9 24.68 -38.77 18.62
N LYS A 10 23.76 -38.97 19.57
CA LYS A 10 22.36 -38.51 19.45
C LYS A 10 22.24 -36.98 19.42
N ARG A 11 23.00 -36.26 20.26
CA ARG A 11 23.05 -34.78 20.24
C ARG A 11 23.61 -34.24 18.92
N LEU A 12 24.68 -34.86 18.41
CA LEU A 12 25.32 -34.45 17.15
C LEU A 12 24.39 -34.69 15.94
N GLN A 13 23.70 -35.83 15.91
CA GLN A 13 22.69 -36.12 14.87
C GLN A 13 21.55 -35.09 14.89
N LEU A 14 21.04 -34.75 16.08
CA LEU A 14 19.97 -33.77 16.21
C LEU A 14 20.41 -32.35 15.83
N GLY A 15 21.63 -31.96 16.18
CA GLY A 15 22.22 -30.69 15.73
C GLY A 15 22.33 -30.61 14.22
N LYS A 16 22.79 -31.70 13.57
CA LYS A 16 22.89 -31.79 12.11
C LYS A 16 21.52 -31.72 11.43
N LEU A 17 20.51 -32.40 11.99
CA LEU A 17 19.12 -32.32 11.50
C LEU A 17 18.62 -30.86 11.51
N LYS A 18 18.73 -30.17 12.64
CA LYS A 18 18.31 -28.77 12.80
C LYS A 18 19.00 -27.86 11.77
N LEU A 19 20.31 -27.99 11.61
CA LEU A 19 21.07 -27.21 10.63
C LEU A 19 20.58 -27.46 9.20
N ASN A 20 20.33 -28.73 8.85
CA ASN A 20 19.84 -29.09 7.52
C ASN A 20 18.44 -28.50 7.26
N LYS A 21 17.55 -28.50 8.25
CA LYS A 21 16.21 -27.91 8.11
C LYS A 21 16.23 -26.38 7.97
N LEU A 22 17.15 -25.71 8.68
CA LEU A 22 17.41 -24.29 8.46
C LEU A 22 17.90 -24.02 7.03
N LEU A 23 18.85 -24.82 6.54
CA LEU A 23 19.36 -24.69 5.18
C LEU A 23 18.28 -24.96 4.13
N GLU A 24 17.45 -25.98 4.32
CA GLU A 24 16.32 -26.31 3.46
C GLU A 24 15.36 -25.12 3.32
N VAL A 25 14.96 -24.51 4.44
CA VAL A 25 14.02 -23.38 4.37
C VAL A 25 14.67 -22.12 3.82
N THR A 26 15.94 -21.84 4.14
CA THR A 26 16.67 -20.71 3.56
C THR A 26 16.83 -20.87 2.04
N ASN A 27 17.13 -22.08 1.56
CA ASN A 27 17.16 -22.37 0.13
C ASN A 27 15.78 -22.22 -0.51
N GLY A 28 14.72 -22.68 0.17
CA GLY A 28 13.34 -22.45 -0.28
C GLY A 28 12.98 -20.97 -0.42
N ILE A 29 13.39 -20.15 0.55
CA ILE A 29 13.22 -18.69 0.51
C ILE A 29 13.99 -18.11 -0.69
N ASN A 30 15.26 -18.46 -0.88
CA ASN A 30 16.09 -17.97 -1.97
C ASN A 30 15.55 -18.40 -3.36
N ASN A 31 14.98 -19.60 -3.45
CA ASN A 31 14.33 -20.11 -4.65
C ASN A 31 12.89 -19.61 -4.82
N ASN A 32 12.47 -18.61 -4.03
CA ASN A 32 11.18 -17.96 -4.13
C ASN A 32 9.95 -18.88 -3.97
N LEU A 33 10.06 -19.95 -3.17
CA LEU A 33 8.91 -20.79 -2.83
C LEU A 33 7.70 -19.96 -2.36
N SER A 34 6.51 -20.49 -2.64
CA SER A 34 5.27 -19.87 -2.19
C SER A 34 5.16 -19.90 -0.66
N GLN A 35 4.34 -19.00 -0.13
CA GLN A 35 4.07 -18.93 1.31
C GLN A 35 3.53 -20.26 1.85
N THR A 36 2.62 -20.89 1.08
CA THR A 36 2.06 -22.21 1.41
C THR A 36 3.12 -23.30 1.48
N GLU A 37 4.09 -23.31 0.56
CA GLU A 37 5.19 -24.29 0.59
C GLU A 37 6.11 -24.08 1.81
N LEU A 38 6.41 -22.82 2.15
CA LEU A 38 7.20 -22.51 3.35
C LEU A 38 6.49 -22.92 4.63
N PHE A 39 5.17 -22.75 4.71
CA PHE A 39 4.39 -23.23 5.85
C PHE A 39 4.29 -24.76 5.92
N LYS A 40 4.23 -25.46 4.79
CA LYS A 40 4.31 -26.92 4.78
C LYS A 40 5.66 -27.43 5.28
N ILE A 41 6.76 -26.80 4.87
CA ILE A 41 8.09 -27.10 5.42
C ILE A 41 8.10 -26.82 6.94
N TYR A 42 7.49 -25.71 7.36
CA TYR A 42 7.40 -25.35 8.77
C TYR A 42 6.67 -26.39 9.61
N GLU A 43 5.46 -26.76 9.17
CA GLU A 43 4.61 -27.76 9.81
C GLU A 43 5.33 -29.11 9.87
N HIS A 44 5.90 -29.58 8.76
CA HIS A 44 6.62 -30.85 8.71
C HIS A 44 7.79 -30.89 9.71
N VAL A 45 8.56 -29.80 9.81
CA VAL A 45 9.67 -29.74 10.77
C VAL A 45 9.17 -29.75 12.22
N LEU A 46 8.12 -29.00 12.54
CA LEU A 46 7.65 -28.94 13.93
C LEU A 46 6.93 -30.25 14.32
N VAL A 47 6.02 -30.74 13.49
CA VAL A 47 5.20 -31.90 13.80
C VAL A 47 6.00 -33.19 13.64
N ASP A 48 6.62 -33.42 12.48
CA ASP A 48 7.21 -34.72 12.17
C ASP A 48 8.67 -34.84 12.66
N ASP A 49 9.49 -33.81 12.46
CA ASP A 49 10.91 -33.88 12.84
C ASP A 49 11.16 -33.58 14.33
N LEU A 50 10.36 -32.69 14.93
CA LEU A 50 10.49 -32.28 16.34
C LEU A 50 9.44 -32.91 17.26
N ASN A 51 8.45 -33.60 16.70
CA ASN A 51 7.43 -34.33 17.45
C ASN A 51 6.56 -33.42 18.32
N ILE A 52 6.25 -32.21 17.82
CA ILE A 52 5.33 -31.25 18.46
C ILE A 52 3.89 -31.71 18.25
N GLY A 53 3.13 -31.77 19.33
CA GLY A 53 1.82 -32.42 19.38
C GLY A 53 0.65 -31.56 18.90
N LYS A 54 0.68 -30.28 19.24
CA LYS A 54 -0.31 -29.28 18.85
C LYS A 54 0.43 -28.06 18.32
N LEU A 55 -0.06 -27.48 17.24
CA LEU A 55 0.52 -26.30 16.60
C LEU A 55 -0.58 -25.40 16.06
N ILE A 56 -0.57 -24.13 16.45
CA ILE A 56 -1.26 -23.07 15.69
C ILE A 56 -0.23 -22.03 15.27
N LEU A 57 -0.32 -21.60 14.01
CA LEU A 57 0.42 -20.44 13.52
C LEU A 57 -0.56 -19.37 13.06
N PHE A 58 -0.59 -18.25 13.77
CA PHE A 58 -1.24 -17.02 13.31
C PHE A 58 -0.22 -16.12 12.65
N VAL A 59 -0.54 -15.55 11.48
CA VAL A 59 0.29 -14.59 10.76
C VAL A 59 -0.55 -13.38 10.37
N PHE A 60 0.01 -12.18 10.53
CA PHE A 60 -0.62 -10.94 10.10
C PHE A 60 -0.36 -10.71 8.61
N ASP A 61 -1.41 -10.63 7.79
CA ASP A 61 -1.27 -10.42 6.35
C ASP A 61 -1.15 -8.94 5.95
N GLY A 62 -1.20 -8.03 6.93
CA GLY A 62 -1.19 -6.58 6.76
C GLY A 62 -2.52 -5.89 6.96
N GLU A 63 -3.61 -6.64 6.98
CA GLU A 63 -4.96 -6.12 7.20
C GLU A 63 -5.61 -6.87 8.36
N LYS A 64 -5.41 -8.20 8.44
CA LYS A 64 -5.98 -9.04 9.47
C LYS A 64 -5.07 -10.20 9.86
N TRP A 65 -5.34 -10.75 11.02
CA TRP A 65 -4.74 -11.99 11.47
C TRP A 65 -5.37 -13.18 10.75
N LYS A 66 -4.53 -14.11 10.31
CA LYS A 66 -4.94 -15.37 9.68
C LYS A 66 -4.30 -16.52 10.42
N GLN A 67 -5.10 -17.56 10.66
CA GLN A 67 -4.60 -18.86 11.06
C GLN A 67 -4.08 -19.58 9.82
N GLU A 68 -2.77 -19.60 9.65
CA GLU A 68 -2.11 -20.21 8.49
C GLU A 68 -1.87 -21.71 8.70
N LEU A 69 -1.67 -22.15 9.94
CA LEU A 69 -1.54 -23.55 10.30
C LEU A 69 -2.35 -23.89 11.55
N CYS A 70 -2.85 -25.12 11.56
CA CYS A 70 -3.54 -25.74 12.67
C CYS A 70 -3.26 -27.24 12.63
N HIS A 71 -2.68 -27.75 13.72
CA HIS A 71 -2.42 -29.15 13.95
C HIS A 71 -2.84 -29.51 15.38
N GLY A 72 -3.66 -30.56 15.53
CA GLY A 72 -4.29 -30.92 16.80
C GLY A 72 -5.69 -30.31 16.95
N ASP A 73 -6.24 -30.44 18.16
CA ASP A 73 -7.59 -29.98 18.48
C ASP A 73 -7.62 -28.49 18.88
N TYR A 74 -8.81 -27.88 18.97
CA TYR A 74 -9.05 -26.52 19.49
C TYR A 74 -8.58 -25.32 18.64
N CYS A 75 -8.25 -25.50 17.37
CA CYS A 75 -7.69 -24.40 16.56
C CYS A 75 -8.59 -23.17 16.39
N ASN A 76 -9.91 -23.30 16.37
CA ASN A 76 -10.82 -22.19 16.02
C ASN A 76 -11.36 -21.40 17.22
N LEU A 77 -10.74 -21.53 18.40
CA LEU A 77 -11.26 -20.99 19.66
C LEU A 77 -10.45 -19.81 20.21
N ILE A 78 -9.41 -19.38 19.48
CA ILE A 78 -8.46 -18.35 19.91
C ILE A 78 -8.52 -17.18 18.91
N SER A 79 -8.67 -15.96 19.43
CA SER A 79 -8.63 -14.72 18.65
C SER A 79 -7.39 -13.93 19.00
N VAL A 80 -6.54 -13.65 18.00
CA VAL A 80 -5.28 -12.93 18.22
C VAL A 80 -5.53 -11.56 18.84
N GLU A 81 -6.54 -10.84 18.37
CA GLU A 81 -6.87 -9.48 18.79
C GLU A 81 -7.32 -9.38 20.25
N LYS A 82 -7.84 -10.48 20.81
CA LYS A 82 -8.33 -10.53 22.20
C LYS A 82 -7.36 -11.23 23.13
N ASP A 83 -6.75 -12.30 22.66
CA ASP A 83 -6.07 -13.27 23.50
C ASP A 83 -4.55 -13.16 23.46
N LEU A 84 -3.98 -12.62 22.36
CA LEU A 84 -2.53 -12.71 22.09
C LEU A 84 -1.84 -11.37 21.88
N ILE A 85 -2.57 -10.31 21.51
CA ILE A 85 -1.96 -9.05 21.03
C ILE A 85 -1.02 -8.38 22.05
N ASP A 86 -1.28 -8.57 23.34
CA ASP A 86 -0.48 -7.99 24.45
C ASP A 86 0.74 -8.84 24.81
N ILE A 87 0.93 -10.01 24.21
CA ILE A 87 2.04 -10.94 24.48
C ILE A 87 3.24 -10.54 23.63
N ASN A 88 4.25 -9.92 24.27
CA ASN A 88 5.47 -9.44 23.60
C ASN A 88 6.69 -10.34 23.77
N GLU A 89 6.63 -11.31 24.69
CA GLU A 89 7.70 -12.26 24.99
C GLU A 89 7.18 -13.69 24.95
N ILE A 90 8.11 -14.66 24.91
CA ILE A 90 7.74 -16.07 24.98
C ILE A 90 7.18 -16.36 26.38
N ILE A 91 5.95 -16.88 26.45
CA ILE A 91 5.30 -17.20 27.72
C ILE A 91 4.84 -18.66 27.77
N SER A 92 4.77 -19.20 28.99
CA SER A 92 4.06 -20.45 29.26
C SER A 92 2.60 -20.14 29.61
N THR A 93 1.71 -20.96 29.09
CA THR A 93 0.25 -20.80 29.18
C THR A 93 -0.35 -21.23 30.52
N ASN A 94 0.40 -21.96 31.34
CA ASN A 94 -0.07 -22.52 32.61
C ASN A 94 -0.68 -21.49 33.57
N ASN A 95 -0.23 -20.23 33.48
CA ASN A 95 -0.67 -19.12 34.34
C ASN A 95 -1.68 -18.18 33.67
N LEU A 96 -2.15 -18.49 32.46
CA LEU A 96 -3.11 -17.65 31.74
C LEU A 96 -4.55 -17.93 32.20
N SER A 97 -5.36 -16.87 32.19
CA SER A 97 -6.77 -16.91 32.60
C SER A 97 -7.68 -17.56 31.55
N ASN A 98 -7.32 -17.50 30.26
CA ASN A 98 -8.10 -18.09 29.18
C ASN A 98 -7.91 -19.62 29.13
N GLU A 99 -8.98 -20.38 29.34
CA GLU A 99 -8.97 -21.85 29.35
C GLU A 99 -8.58 -22.44 27.99
N ASN A 100 -8.93 -21.79 26.88
CA ASN A 100 -8.56 -22.27 25.54
C ASN A 100 -7.05 -22.20 25.29
N LEU A 101 -6.35 -21.26 25.93
CA LEU A 101 -4.90 -21.14 25.82
C LEU A 101 -4.15 -22.20 26.63
N LYS A 102 -4.78 -22.77 27.66
CA LYS A 102 -4.18 -23.84 28.50
C LYS A 102 -4.02 -25.16 27.78
N GLU A 103 -4.68 -25.34 26.63
CA GLU A 103 -4.51 -26.52 25.77
C GLU A 103 -3.15 -26.55 25.07
N TYR A 104 -2.45 -25.42 25.04
CA TYR A 104 -1.09 -25.25 24.53
C TYR A 104 -0.13 -25.05 25.71
N ASP A 105 1.17 -25.25 25.54
CA ASP A 105 2.16 -25.12 26.61
C ASP A 105 2.94 -23.80 26.53
N ILE A 106 3.25 -23.36 25.30
CA ILE A 106 4.07 -22.18 25.02
C ILE A 106 3.46 -21.34 23.90
N ILE A 107 3.51 -20.01 24.09
CA ILE A 107 3.22 -19.02 23.06
C ILE A 107 4.52 -18.32 22.67
N ILE A 108 4.83 -18.32 21.38
CA ILE A 108 6.01 -17.66 20.81
C ILE A 108 5.53 -16.52 19.92
N PRO A 109 5.68 -15.26 20.35
CA PRO A 109 5.44 -14.14 19.46
C PRO A 109 6.64 -13.91 18.52
N VAL A 110 6.34 -13.48 17.31
CA VAL A 110 7.33 -13.04 16.31
C VAL A 110 7.08 -11.58 16.00
N TYR A 111 8.06 -10.74 16.31
CA TYR A 111 8.01 -9.31 16.04
C TYR A 111 9.03 -8.92 14.97
N HIS A 112 8.66 -7.91 14.17
CA HIS A 112 9.62 -7.14 13.40
C HIS A 112 9.57 -5.68 13.87
N LYS A 113 10.63 -5.26 14.55
CA LYS A 113 10.67 -4.03 15.35
C LYS A 113 9.57 -4.08 16.42
N SER A 114 8.64 -3.12 16.43
CA SER A 114 7.52 -3.03 17.36
C SER A 114 6.25 -3.73 16.86
N ASN A 115 6.25 -4.27 15.64
CA ASN A 115 5.04 -4.81 15.02
C ASN A 115 4.99 -6.34 15.18
N PRO A 116 3.94 -6.89 15.77
CA PRO A 116 3.74 -8.34 15.82
C PRO A 116 3.41 -8.84 14.41
N LEU A 117 4.14 -9.86 13.96
CA LEU A 117 3.96 -10.50 12.65
C LEU A 117 3.30 -11.86 12.75
N ALA A 118 3.61 -12.62 13.81
CA ALA A 118 3.05 -13.95 14.01
C ALA A 118 2.96 -14.31 15.50
N PHE A 119 2.05 -15.22 15.80
CA PHE A 119 2.00 -15.93 17.07
C PHE A 119 2.00 -17.43 16.80
N VAL A 120 2.90 -18.15 17.46
CA VAL A 120 2.94 -19.61 17.42
C VAL A 120 2.49 -20.14 18.76
N LEU A 121 1.52 -21.04 18.76
CA LEU A 121 1.13 -21.78 19.95
C LEU A 121 1.55 -23.22 19.74
N ILE A 122 2.28 -23.79 20.70
CA ILE A 122 2.77 -25.16 20.65
C ILE A 122 2.39 -25.90 21.93
N GLY A 123 1.98 -27.15 21.80
CA GLY A 123 1.65 -28.06 22.91
C GLY A 123 2.17 -29.47 22.66
N ASP A 124 2.55 -30.17 23.74
CA ASP A 124 2.92 -31.58 23.70
C ASP A 124 1.67 -32.48 23.71
N LEU A 125 1.78 -33.69 23.14
CA LEU A 125 0.80 -34.75 23.38
C LEU A 125 1.08 -35.32 24.76
N THR A 126 0.20 -35.09 25.74
CA THR A 126 0.22 -35.60 27.12
C THR A 126 1.24 -36.75 27.36
N ILE A 127 2.43 -36.41 27.86
CA ILE A 127 3.49 -37.39 28.09
C ILE A 127 3.48 -37.82 29.57
N GLU A 128 2.93 -39.00 29.86
CA GLU A 128 3.01 -39.68 31.17
C GLU A 128 4.43 -40.15 31.55
N LYS A 129 5.50 -39.62 30.94
CA LYS A 129 6.90 -40.05 31.17
C LYS A 129 7.78 -38.90 31.66
N ILE A 130 8.72 -39.25 32.54
CA ILE A 130 9.74 -38.39 33.16
C ILE A 130 10.85 -38.00 32.14
N GLU A 131 10.48 -37.69 30.90
CA GLU A 131 11.40 -37.13 29.90
C GLU A 131 11.17 -35.61 29.76
N VAL A 132 12.23 -34.85 29.47
CA VAL A 132 12.13 -33.41 29.21
C VAL A 132 11.26 -33.20 27.96
N SER A 133 10.20 -32.40 28.11
CA SER A 133 9.29 -31.97 27.04
C SER A 133 10.03 -31.65 25.73
N PRO A 134 9.60 -32.20 24.58
CA PRO A 134 10.12 -31.84 23.27
C PRO A 134 10.13 -30.33 23.04
N ILE A 135 9.07 -29.61 23.44
CA ILE A 135 9.00 -28.16 23.32
C ILE A 135 10.18 -27.49 24.03
N ILE A 136 10.41 -27.79 25.31
CA ILE A 136 11.49 -27.16 26.10
C ILE A 136 12.86 -27.46 25.46
N LYS A 137 13.05 -28.70 24.99
CA LYS A 137 14.29 -29.13 24.35
C LYS A 137 14.56 -28.44 23.01
N HIS A 138 13.52 -28.03 22.30
CA HIS A 138 13.60 -27.51 20.94
C HIS A 138 13.26 -26.02 20.82
N LEU A 139 12.86 -25.35 21.90
CA LEU A 139 12.35 -23.98 21.92
C LEU A 139 13.18 -22.97 21.13
N THR A 140 14.48 -22.85 21.40
CA THR A 140 15.35 -21.89 20.69
C THR A 140 15.40 -22.16 19.19
N PHE A 141 15.35 -23.43 18.78
CA PHE A 141 15.32 -23.78 17.37
C PHE A 141 13.98 -23.42 16.75
N ILE A 142 12.87 -23.74 17.42
CA ILE A 142 11.51 -23.39 16.96
C ILE A 142 11.44 -21.88 16.78
N GLN A 143 11.78 -21.09 17.80
CA GLN A 143 11.79 -19.63 17.74
C GLN A 143 12.63 -19.11 16.56
N THR A 144 13.85 -19.63 16.37
CA THR A 144 14.72 -19.21 15.26
C THR A 144 14.10 -19.54 13.92
N PHE A 145 13.56 -20.75 13.78
CA PHE A 145 12.98 -21.26 12.55
C PHE A 145 11.70 -20.50 12.19
N THR A 146 10.83 -20.24 13.16
CA THR A 146 9.65 -19.39 13.00
C THR A 146 10.05 -17.99 12.57
N ASN A 147 11.02 -17.36 13.25
CA ASN A 147 11.49 -16.01 12.91
C ASN A 147 11.98 -15.93 11.46
N ILE A 148 12.80 -16.90 11.02
CA ILE A 148 13.31 -16.93 9.64
C ILE A 148 12.16 -16.96 8.63
N ILE A 149 11.19 -17.85 8.84
CA ILE A 149 10.10 -18.07 7.88
C ILE A 149 9.13 -16.89 7.86
N VAL A 150 8.66 -16.47 9.03
CA VAL A 150 7.69 -15.37 9.16
C VAL A 150 8.29 -14.06 8.65
N VAL A 151 9.53 -13.73 9.02
CA VAL A 151 10.20 -12.51 8.54
C VAL A 151 10.47 -12.59 7.04
N ALA A 152 10.85 -13.75 6.49
CA ALA A 152 11.03 -13.89 5.04
C ALA A 152 9.73 -13.70 4.26
N ILE A 153 8.62 -14.25 4.77
CA ILE A 153 7.28 -14.04 4.19
C ILE A 153 6.89 -12.56 4.25
N GLU A 154 7.11 -11.91 5.40
CA GLU A 154 6.85 -10.48 5.57
C GLU A 154 7.68 -9.63 4.61
N ASN A 155 8.98 -9.90 4.48
CA ASN A 155 9.85 -9.20 3.55
C ASN A 155 9.38 -9.37 2.09
N LYS A 156 8.97 -10.59 1.69
CA LYS A 156 8.40 -10.85 0.36
C LYS A 156 7.12 -10.06 0.14
N ARG A 157 6.27 -9.92 1.16
CA ARG A 157 5.03 -9.14 1.12
C ARG A 157 5.30 -7.64 1.00
N LEU A 158 6.21 -7.11 1.82
CA LEU A 158 6.63 -5.71 1.78
C LEU A 158 7.25 -5.37 0.42
N TYR A 159 8.12 -6.23 -0.10
CA TYR A 159 8.73 -6.04 -1.42
C TYR A 159 7.69 -5.95 -2.54
N LYS A 160 6.69 -6.85 -2.54
CA LYS A 160 5.57 -6.78 -3.50
C LYS A 160 4.77 -5.48 -3.37
N ARG A 161 4.54 -4.97 -2.16
CA ARG A 161 3.85 -3.69 -1.94
C ARG A 161 4.67 -2.52 -2.48
N THR A 162 5.98 -2.50 -2.22
CA THR A 162 6.89 -1.48 -2.75
C THR A 162 6.91 -1.48 -4.27
N LEU A 163 6.98 -2.64 -4.92
CA LEU A 163 6.92 -2.72 -6.39
C LEU A 163 5.62 -2.16 -6.97
N LYS A 164 4.48 -2.45 -6.34
CA LYS A 164 3.19 -1.86 -6.75
C LYS A 164 3.18 -0.34 -6.59
N GLN A 165 3.73 0.17 -5.48
CA GLN A 165 3.81 1.60 -5.22
C GLN A 165 4.68 2.32 -6.26
N ILE A 166 5.85 1.77 -6.58
CA ILE A 166 6.75 2.30 -7.62
C ILE A 166 6.05 2.32 -8.99
N ALA A 167 5.29 1.28 -9.33
CA ALA A 167 4.55 1.24 -10.59
C ALA A 167 3.50 2.36 -10.66
N ILE A 168 2.73 2.56 -9.59
CA ILE A 168 1.71 3.63 -9.51
C ILE A 168 2.37 5.01 -9.58
N GLU A 169 3.47 5.22 -8.85
CA GLU A 169 4.22 6.49 -8.90
C GLU A 169 4.69 6.81 -10.32
N ARG A 170 5.23 5.83 -11.03
CA ARG A 170 5.67 6.00 -12.41
C ARG A 170 4.52 6.30 -13.38
N GLU A 171 3.36 5.67 -13.20
CA GLU A 171 2.16 6.02 -13.97
C GLU A 171 1.70 7.46 -13.70
N MET A 172 1.79 7.92 -12.44
CA MET A 172 1.46 9.29 -12.06
C MET A 172 2.45 10.33 -12.59
N GLU A 173 3.75 10.01 -12.65
CA GLU A 173 4.77 10.86 -13.27
C GLU A 173 4.48 11.04 -14.77
N LEU A 174 4.20 9.96 -15.49
CA LEU A 174 3.81 10.04 -16.91
C LEU A 174 2.54 10.88 -17.13
N ALA A 175 1.53 10.71 -16.25
CA ALA A 175 0.32 11.52 -16.30
C ALA A 175 0.60 13.01 -16.02
N SER A 176 1.54 13.32 -15.12
CA SER A 176 2.01 14.68 -14.84
C SER A 176 2.67 15.31 -16.07
N GLU A 177 3.57 14.58 -16.73
CA GLU A 177 4.23 15.02 -17.96
C GLU A 177 3.22 15.32 -19.07
N MET A 178 2.23 14.44 -19.26
CA MET A 178 1.15 14.68 -20.22
C MET A 178 0.29 15.89 -19.87
N GLN A 179 -0.05 16.06 -18.59
CA GLN A 179 -0.82 17.21 -18.13
C GLN A 179 -0.03 18.52 -18.32
N ALA A 180 1.28 18.50 -18.11
CA ALA A 180 2.15 19.65 -18.31
C ALA A 180 2.12 20.16 -19.77
N MET A 181 1.99 19.25 -20.74
CA MET A 181 1.85 19.60 -22.16
C MET A 181 0.53 20.30 -22.52
N LEU A 182 -0.46 20.31 -21.61
CA LEU A 182 -1.74 21.00 -21.84
C LEU A 182 -1.64 22.51 -21.59
N PHE A 183 -0.63 22.96 -20.85
CA PHE A 183 -0.38 24.36 -20.57
C PHE A 183 0.32 25.05 -21.76
N PRO A 184 0.13 26.36 -21.95
CA PRO A 184 0.76 27.06 -23.06
C PRO A 184 2.29 27.13 -22.91
N ASP A 185 3.03 26.56 -23.88
CA ASP A 185 4.49 26.65 -23.96
C ASP A 185 5.01 28.09 -24.15
N LYS A 186 4.21 28.91 -24.83
CA LYS A 186 4.51 30.32 -25.11
C LYS A 186 3.27 31.16 -24.84
N LEU A 187 3.47 32.24 -24.09
CA LEU A 187 2.45 33.24 -23.86
C LEU A 187 2.49 34.28 -25.00
N PRO A 188 1.34 34.83 -25.42
CA PRO A 188 1.24 35.79 -26.51
C PRO A 188 1.70 37.20 -26.09
N ASN A 189 2.93 37.32 -25.60
CA ASN A 189 3.52 38.59 -25.19
C ASN A 189 3.91 39.41 -26.42
N ASN A 190 3.63 40.72 -26.38
CA ASN A 190 4.00 41.67 -27.42
C ASN A 190 4.39 43.02 -26.79
N LYS A 191 4.49 44.10 -27.58
CA LYS A 191 4.86 45.42 -27.05
C LYS A 191 3.78 46.07 -26.17
N ASP A 192 2.54 45.64 -26.36
CA ASP A 192 1.35 46.23 -25.75
C ASP A 192 0.86 45.40 -24.55
N ILE A 193 1.26 44.12 -24.44
CA ILE A 193 0.90 43.23 -23.34
C ILE A 193 2.04 42.29 -22.92
N GLU A 194 2.23 42.20 -21.60
CA GLU A 194 3.14 41.26 -20.96
C GLU A 194 2.34 40.33 -20.03
N ILE A 195 2.47 39.02 -20.25
CA ILE A 195 1.79 37.97 -19.51
C ILE A 195 2.84 37.02 -18.96
N VAL A 196 2.71 36.68 -17.68
CA VAL A 196 3.58 35.74 -16.98
C VAL A 196 2.71 34.72 -16.26
N SER A 197 3.11 33.46 -16.29
CA SER A 197 2.40 32.38 -15.63
C SER A 197 3.34 31.51 -14.80
N LYS A 198 2.79 30.91 -13.74
CA LYS A 198 3.49 29.92 -12.92
C LYS A 198 2.49 28.88 -12.45
N TYR A 199 2.79 27.61 -12.71
CA TYR A 199 2.00 26.48 -12.26
C TYR A 199 2.82 25.65 -11.28
N ILE A 200 2.29 25.44 -10.07
CA ILE A 200 2.94 24.64 -9.02
C ILE A 200 1.88 23.72 -8.44
N PRO A 201 1.75 22.48 -8.94
CA PRO A 201 0.73 21.57 -8.43
C PRO A 201 1.15 21.00 -7.06
N HIS A 202 0.18 20.82 -6.17
CA HIS A 202 0.42 20.22 -4.83
C HIS A 202 0.73 18.71 -4.89
N HIS A 203 0.19 18.03 -5.91
CA HIS A 203 0.46 16.63 -6.24
C HIS A 203 1.02 16.53 -7.67
N LEU A 204 1.43 15.33 -8.10
CA LEU A 204 1.92 15.12 -9.48
C LEU A 204 0.90 15.57 -10.55
N VAL A 205 -0.40 15.47 -10.29
CA VAL A 205 -1.47 15.98 -11.17
C VAL A 205 -2.48 16.81 -10.40
N GLY A 206 -3.02 17.85 -11.04
CA GLY A 206 -3.90 18.85 -10.42
C GLY A 206 -5.24 19.07 -11.12
N GLY A 207 -6.17 19.75 -10.45
CA GLY A 207 -7.42 20.26 -11.05
C GLY A 207 -7.25 21.68 -11.61
N ASP A 208 -6.27 22.41 -11.13
CA ASP A 208 -5.94 23.77 -11.51
C ASP A 208 -5.50 23.86 -12.98
N TYR A 209 -5.97 24.91 -13.64
CA TYR A 209 -5.74 25.17 -15.05
C TYR A 209 -5.57 26.66 -15.30
N TYR A 210 -4.67 27.00 -16.21
CA TYR A 210 -4.65 28.32 -16.82
C TYR A 210 -4.34 28.19 -18.31
N ASP A 211 -4.81 29.14 -19.10
CA ASP A 211 -4.46 29.23 -20.50
C ASP A 211 -4.59 30.64 -21.04
N VAL A 212 -3.82 30.93 -22.09
CA VAL A 212 -3.77 32.24 -22.73
C VAL A 212 -3.65 32.02 -24.24
N ILE A 213 -4.65 32.48 -24.98
CA ILE A 213 -4.85 32.15 -26.39
C ILE A 213 -5.00 33.45 -27.17
N GLN A 214 -4.12 33.67 -28.15
CA GLN A 214 -4.30 34.72 -29.14
C GLN A 214 -5.49 34.34 -30.06
N LEU A 215 -6.52 35.17 -30.12
CA LEU A 215 -7.72 34.94 -30.95
C LEU A 215 -7.53 35.49 -32.36
N ASN A 216 -6.98 36.70 -32.47
CA ASN A 216 -6.65 37.37 -33.73
C ASN A 216 -5.49 38.35 -33.48
N ARG A 217 -5.26 39.35 -34.34
CA ARG A 217 -4.11 40.28 -34.17
C ARG A 217 -4.16 41.08 -32.87
N ASP A 218 -5.35 41.48 -32.42
CA ASP A 218 -5.52 42.45 -31.34
C ASP A 218 -6.21 41.86 -30.11
N GLU A 219 -6.81 40.67 -30.22
CA GLU A 219 -7.58 40.05 -29.14
C GLU A 219 -6.92 38.80 -28.56
N ILE A 220 -6.87 38.74 -27.24
CA ILE A 220 -6.36 37.63 -26.45
C ILE A 220 -7.47 37.16 -25.51
N ALA A 221 -7.69 35.85 -25.45
CA ALA A 221 -8.48 35.22 -24.40
C ALA A 221 -7.57 34.62 -23.34
N PHE A 222 -8.00 34.66 -22.10
CA PHE A 222 -7.32 33.97 -21.01
C PHE A 222 -8.33 33.32 -20.07
N CYS A 223 -7.90 32.25 -19.42
CA CYS A 223 -8.70 31.51 -18.47
C CYS A 223 -7.84 31.06 -17.29
N ILE A 224 -8.40 31.14 -16.09
CA ILE A 224 -7.92 30.43 -14.90
C ILE A 224 -9.10 29.61 -14.40
N ALA A 225 -8.88 28.34 -14.10
CA ALA A 225 -9.92 27.47 -13.59
C ALA A 225 -9.40 26.52 -12.52
N ASP A 226 -10.28 26.10 -11.62
CA ASP A 226 -10.01 25.10 -10.59
C ASP A 226 -11.17 24.09 -10.54
N VAL A 227 -10.82 22.82 -10.69
CA VAL A 227 -11.75 21.68 -10.66
C VAL A 227 -11.85 21.14 -9.24
N SER A 228 -13.08 21.00 -8.74
CA SER A 228 -13.29 20.52 -7.38
C SER A 228 -12.73 19.12 -7.12
N GLY A 229 -11.94 18.99 -6.06
CA GLY A 229 -11.28 17.74 -5.66
C GLY A 229 -9.79 17.73 -6.00
N LYS A 230 -9.21 16.53 -6.15
CA LYS A 230 -7.76 16.36 -6.30
C LYS A 230 -7.41 15.07 -7.04
N GLY A 231 -6.16 15.00 -7.50
CA GLY A 231 -5.59 13.83 -8.15
C GLY A 231 -6.14 13.59 -9.56
N VAL A 232 -6.05 12.34 -10.02
CA VAL A 232 -6.30 11.95 -11.42
C VAL A 232 -7.70 12.33 -11.90
N SER A 233 -8.72 12.15 -11.07
CA SER A 233 -10.10 12.47 -11.45
C SER A 233 -10.28 13.97 -11.77
N ALA A 234 -9.68 14.86 -10.98
CA ALA A 234 -9.73 16.30 -11.24
C ALA A 234 -8.94 16.66 -12.49
N ALA A 235 -7.76 16.06 -12.69
CA ALA A 235 -6.91 16.26 -13.86
C ALA A 235 -7.58 15.86 -15.19
N LEU A 236 -8.38 14.79 -15.19
CA LEU A 236 -9.13 14.37 -16.38
C LEU A 236 -10.23 15.36 -16.76
N ILE A 237 -10.97 15.87 -15.76
CA ILE A 237 -11.99 16.90 -15.99
C ILE A 237 -11.34 18.20 -16.45
N MET A 238 -10.21 18.57 -15.85
CA MET A 238 -9.39 19.70 -16.28
C MET A 238 -9.01 19.59 -17.76
N SER A 239 -8.50 18.42 -18.18
CA SER A 239 -8.10 18.17 -19.57
C SER A 239 -9.28 18.30 -20.55
N ASN A 240 -10.46 17.82 -20.15
CA ASN A 240 -11.68 17.98 -20.94
C ASN A 240 -12.13 19.45 -21.02
N PHE A 241 -12.05 20.19 -19.92
CA PHE A 241 -12.33 21.62 -19.88
C PHE A 241 -11.38 22.40 -20.79
N GLN A 242 -10.08 22.12 -20.72
CA GLN A 242 -9.04 22.70 -21.59
C GLN A 242 -9.36 22.48 -23.07
N ALA A 243 -9.67 21.25 -23.46
CA ALA A 243 -9.99 20.92 -24.84
C ALA A 243 -11.26 21.64 -25.32
N SER A 244 -12.29 21.66 -24.47
CA SER A 244 -13.54 22.37 -24.74
C SER A 244 -13.32 23.88 -24.88
N PHE A 245 -12.57 24.49 -23.96
CA PHE A 245 -12.24 25.91 -23.97
C PHE A 245 -11.50 26.30 -25.24
N ARG A 246 -10.42 25.59 -25.59
CA ARG A 246 -9.64 25.87 -26.81
C ARG A 246 -10.45 25.72 -28.10
N SER A 247 -11.40 24.79 -28.13
CA SER A 247 -12.28 24.58 -29.29
C SER A 247 -13.31 25.70 -29.45
N LEU A 248 -13.93 26.14 -28.35
CA LEU A 248 -15.05 27.08 -28.36
C LEU A 248 -14.61 28.54 -28.41
N VAL A 249 -13.53 28.89 -27.72
CA VAL A 249 -13.09 30.30 -27.57
C VAL A 249 -12.75 30.96 -28.91
N LYS A 250 -12.33 30.17 -29.91
CA LYS A 250 -12.05 30.65 -31.27
C LYS A 250 -13.29 30.78 -32.15
N ARG A 251 -14.40 30.14 -31.79
CA ARG A 251 -15.65 30.11 -32.57
C ARG A 251 -16.67 31.13 -32.08
N THR A 252 -16.62 31.47 -30.80
CA THR A 252 -17.66 32.26 -30.14
C THR A 252 -17.17 33.66 -29.81
N SER A 253 -17.89 34.69 -30.28
CA SER A 253 -17.57 36.10 -29.98
C SER A 253 -17.99 36.49 -28.56
N SER A 254 -19.14 35.99 -28.08
CA SER A 254 -19.69 36.29 -26.76
C SER A 254 -19.09 35.42 -25.65
N LEU A 255 -18.65 36.05 -24.55
CA LEU A 255 -18.20 35.34 -23.35
C LEU A 255 -19.34 34.56 -22.67
N THR A 256 -20.56 35.09 -22.69
CA THR A 256 -21.73 34.44 -22.07
C THR A 256 -22.08 33.14 -22.78
N GLU A 257 -22.06 33.14 -24.12
CA GLU A 257 -22.29 31.94 -24.92
C GLU A 257 -21.21 30.90 -24.67
N LEU A 258 -19.93 31.33 -24.64
CA LEU A 258 -18.79 30.46 -24.34
C LEU A 258 -18.95 29.75 -22.99
N VAL A 259 -19.24 30.50 -21.92
CA VAL A 259 -19.40 29.92 -20.57
C VAL A 259 -20.61 28.99 -20.50
N THR A 260 -21.71 29.32 -21.17
CA THR A 260 -22.93 28.50 -21.21
C THR A 260 -22.67 27.14 -21.88
N GLU A 261 -21.92 27.15 -22.99
CA GLU A 261 -21.58 25.93 -23.73
C GLU A 261 -20.55 25.10 -22.97
N LEU A 262 -19.53 25.74 -22.35
CA LEU A 262 -18.58 25.06 -21.46
C LEU A 262 -19.28 24.36 -20.30
N ASN A 263 -20.19 25.04 -19.61
CA ASN A 263 -20.97 24.46 -18.52
C ASN A 263 -21.78 23.24 -19.00
N SER A 264 -22.39 23.32 -20.19
CA SER A 264 -23.16 22.21 -20.76
C SER A 264 -22.28 20.98 -21.06
N ASN A 265 -21.08 21.18 -21.62
CA ASN A 265 -20.13 20.10 -21.92
C ASN A 265 -19.60 19.44 -20.65
N ILE A 266 -19.30 20.23 -19.62
CA ILE A 266 -18.85 19.71 -18.33
C ILE A 266 -19.96 18.97 -17.60
N LEU A 267 -21.20 19.48 -17.59
CA LEU A 267 -22.34 18.79 -16.97
C LEU A 267 -22.60 17.42 -17.60
N ALA A 268 -22.44 17.29 -18.92
CA ALA A 268 -22.56 16.01 -19.62
C ALA A 268 -21.43 15.03 -19.25
N SER A 269 -20.22 15.56 -19.02
CA SER A 269 -19.01 14.75 -18.79
C SER A 269 -18.74 14.41 -17.32
N ALA A 270 -19.14 15.28 -16.39
CA ALA A 270 -18.78 15.21 -14.97
C ALA A 270 -19.80 14.47 -14.08
N LYS A 271 -20.87 13.89 -14.68
CA LYS A 271 -21.98 13.20 -13.99
C LYS A 271 -22.56 13.97 -12.78
N ARG A 272 -22.40 15.29 -12.72
CA ARG A 272 -22.78 16.19 -11.62
C ARG A 272 -22.11 15.93 -10.26
N GLU A 273 -21.04 15.14 -10.19
CA GLU A 273 -20.30 14.91 -8.93
C GLU A 273 -19.17 15.94 -8.72
N LYS A 274 -18.80 16.64 -9.79
CA LYS A 274 -17.69 17.57 -9.85
C LYS A 274 -18.13 18.87 -10.50
N PHE A 275 -17.52 19.97 -10.09
CA PHE A 275 -17.75 21.30 -10.65
C PHE A 275 -16.42 21.99 -10.91
N ILE A 276 -16.44 22.99 -11.77
CA ILE A 276 -15.26 23.79 -12.13
C ILE A 276 -15.61 25.23 -11.83
N THR A 277 -14.72 25.90 -11.10
CA THR A 277 -14.75 27.36 -10.98
C THR A 277 -13.84 27.93 -12.05
N ALA A 278 -14.22 29.02 -12.70
CA ALA A 278 -13.40 29.61 -13.75
C ALA A 278 -13.51 31.13 -13.79
N PHE A 279 -12.41 31.79 -14.09
CA PHE A 279 -12.35 33.17 -14.54
C PHE A 279 -11.94 33.18 -16.00
N ILE A 280 -12.75 33.78 -16.86
CA ILE A 280 -12.50 33.84 -18.31
C ILE A 280 -12.56 35.30 -18.76
N GLY A 281 -11.53 35.74 -19.47
CA GLY A 281 -11.43 37.10 -19.99
C GLY A 281 -11.09 37.14 -21.48
N LYS A 282 -11.51 38.22 -22.13
CA LYS A 282 -11.06 38.65 -23.46
C LYS A 282 -10.55 40.07 -23.36
N TYR A 283 -9.30 40.28 -23.75
CA TYR A 283 -8.67 41.58 -23.80
C TYR A 283 -8.37 41.98 -25.24
N ASN A 284 -8.77 43.19 -25.60
CA ASN A 284 -8.48 43.77 -26.91
C ASN A 284 -7.37 44.83 -26.73
N CYS A 285 -6.18 44.55 -27.25
CA CYS A 285 -4.98 45.37 -27.10
C CYS A 285 -5.10 46.74 -27.78
N PHE A 286 -5.89 46.84 -28.86
CA PHE A 286 -6.10 48.09 -29.57
C PHE A 286 -7.04 49.04 -28.81
N THR A 287 -8.18 48.54 -28.34
CA THR A 287 -9.17 49.35 -27.60
C THR A 287 -8.90 49.43 -26.10
N GLN A 288 -7.97 48.61 -25.58
CA GLN A 288 -7.66 48.42 -24.17
C GLN A 288 -8.85 47.98 -23.31
N ASN A 289 -9.87 47.37 -23.93
CA ASN A 289 -11.05 46.88 -23.24
C ASN A 289 -10.84 45.43 -22.77
N LEU A 290 -11.13 45.20 -21.50
CA LEU A 290 -11.21 43.88 -20.88
C LEU A 290 -12.67 43.51 -20.64
N GLN A 291 -13.12 42.41 -21.22
CA GLN A 291 -14.38 41.76 -20.89
C GLN A 291 -14.08 40.48 -20.11
N PHE A 292 -14.83 40.19 -19.06
CA PHE A 292 -14.62 38.97 -18.27
C PHE A 292 -15.91 38.41 -17.68
N ILE A 293 -15.88 37.12 -17.33
CA ILE A 293 -16.89 36.44 -16.54
C ILE A 293 -16.16 35.68 -15.41
N ASN A 294 -16.61 35.91 -14.18
CA ASN A 294 -16.26 35.06 -13.05
C ASN A 294 -17.37 34.03 -12.80
N ALA A 295 -17.10 32.77 -13.13
CA ALA A 295 -17.97 31.62 -12.92
C ALA A 295 -17.66 30.93 -11.58
N GLY A 296 -17.74 31.68 -10.48
CA GLY A 296 -17.58 31.16 -9.11
C GLY A 296 -16.14 30.94 -8.66
N HIS A 297 -15.15 31.47 -9.37
CA HIS A 297 -13.75 31.45 -8.97
C HIS A 297 -13.48 32.51 -7.90
N ASN A 298 -12.46 32.29 -7.06
CA ASN A 298 -12.03 33.30 -6.11
C ASN A 298 -11.72 34.62 -6.84
N PRO A 299 -12.00 35.79 -6.23
CA PRO A 299 -11.73 37.08 -6.84
C PRO A 299 -10.29 37.13 -7.38
N PRO A 300 -10.11 37.19 -8.71
CA PRO A 300 -8.79 37.16 -9.34
C PRO A 300 -8.20 38.57 -9.51
N LEU A 301 -8.96 39.59 -9.11
CA LEU A 301 -8.67 41.02 -9.12
C LEU A 301 -9.08 41.62 -7.77
#